data_AF-A0A6L8A6U0-F1
#
_entry.id   AF-A0A6L8A6U0-F1
#
_cell.length_a   1.000
_cell.length_b   1.000
_cell.length_c   1.000
_cell.angle_alpha   90.00
_cell.angle_beta   90.00
_cell.angle_gamma   90.00
#
_symmetry.space_group_name_H-M   'P 1'
#
loop_
_entity.id
_entity.type
_entity.pdbx_description
1 polymer ?
#
loop_
_entity_poly.entity_id
_entity_poly.type
_entity_poly.pdbx_seq_one_letter_code
_entity_poly.pdbx_strand_id
1 'polypeptide(L)'
;MTVTIHQKWHIEEKQSPLDDSTVVVAFNQAVEGKGSLLQEEQPFLLVVRYESGNLWVFINWQGRLDFGFGNVEVTYRLPPERAKEEQWRRSKEGKATISLNPTLFLESLAKSERLVAKLKSGPMAVFDLKGIDIVVERIERSKRGFVEDERGKEEIESRKNEKEKIDRQYKEAQQRKPVGGAGEMVYLYTPLQETIDNFDHRIVGDSEFMFELDLFKKMSTTIITNYHSGKRDDSVNTEYFDLYVSLVERYNRILDSQ
;
A
#
# COMPACT_ATOMS: atom_id res chain seq x y z
N MET A 1 -5.88 20.27 5.97
CA MET A 1 -6.35 19.67 7.23
C MET A 1 -7.84 19.94 7.33
N THR A 2 -8.64 18.88 7.41
CA THR A 2 -10.10 19.00 7.52
C THR A 2 -10.50 18.53 8.91
N VAL A 3 -11.21 19.38 9.66
CA VAL A 3 -11.74 19.04 10.98
C VAL A 3 -13.25 18.94 10.87
N THR A 4 -13.81 17.79 11.22
CA THR A 4 -15.26 17.56 11.26
C THR A 4 -15.65 17.19 12.68
N ILE A 5 -16.66 17.86 13.22
CA ILE A 5 -17.27 17.50 14.50
C ILE A 5 -18.54 16.72 14.20
N HIS A 6 -18.62 15.48 14.67
CA HIS A 6 -19.80 14.65 14.55
C HIS A 6 -20.21 14.13 15.91
N GLN A 7 -21.30 14.70 16.45
CA GLN A 7 -21.80 14.43 17.79
C GLN A 7 -20.73 14.69 18.87
N LYS A 8 -20.14 13.64 19.45
CA LYS A 8 -19.10 13.71 20.49
C LYS A 8 -17.69 13.48 19.96
N TRP A 9 -17.57 13.14 18.67
CA TRP A 9 -16.30 12.84 18.03
C TRP A 9 -15.80 14.04 17.24
N HIS A 10 -14.55 14.42 17.49
CA HIS A 10 -13.78 15.34 16.68
C HIS A 10 -12.89 14.51 15.77
N ILE A 11 -13.05 14.66 14.45
CA ILE A 11 -12.32 13.90 13.45
C ILE A 11 -11.46 14.85 12.64
N GLU A 12 -10.16 14.59 12.63
CA GLU A 12 -9.16 15.32 11.87
C GLU A 12 -8.59 14.41 10.79
N GLU A 13 -8.62 14.88 9.55
CA GLU A 13 -8.02 14.21 8.41
C GLU A 13 -6.96 15.12 7.79
N LYS A 14 -5.78 14.54 7.54
CA LYS A 14 -4.68 15.23 6.86
C LYS A 14 -3.87 14.23 6.04
N GLN A 15 -3.22 14.73 5.02
CA GLN A 15 -2.22 13.97 4.28
C GLN A 15 -0.88 14.06 5.03
N SER A 16 -0.22 12.92 5.18
CA SER A 16 1.12 12.84 5.74
C SER A 16 2.11 13.43 4.73
N PRO A 17 2.97 14.40 5.14
CA PRO A 17 3.97 14.96 4.23
C PRO A 17 5.17 14.02 3.98
N LEU A 18 5.24 12.87 4.68
CA LEU A 18 6.36 11.94 4.58
C LEU A 18 6.14 10.86 3.52
N ASP A 19 4.89 10.41 3.36
CA ASP A 19 4.53 9.24 2.57
C ASP A 19 3.20 9.40 1.83
N ASP A 20 2.65 10.61 1.79
CA ASP A 20 1.36 10.97 1.17
C ASP A 20 0.15 10.19 1.67
N SER A 21 0.31 9.37 2.72
CA SER A 21 -0.75 8.57 3.29
C SER A 21 -1.78 9.44 4.02
N THR A 22 -3.04 9.01 4.02
CA THR A 22 -4.09 9.70 4.79
C THR A 22 -3.96 9.35 6.27
N VAL A 23 -3.76 10.38 7.09
CA VAL A 23 -3.78 10.31 8.55
C VAL A 23 -5.15 10.70 9.06
N VAL A 24 -5.76 9.81 9.82
CA VAL A 24 -7.05 10.03 10.49
C VAL A 24 -6.81 10.03 11.99
N VAL A 25 -7.23 11.11 12.67
CA VAL A 25 -7.23 11.20 14.13
C VAL A 25 -8.64 11.55 14.57
N ALA A 26 -9.27 10.65 15.30
CA ALA A 26 -10.57 10.89 15.92
C ALA A 26 -10.41 10.90 17.45
N PHE A 27 -11.02 11.87 18.13
CA PHE A 27 -11.03 11.89 19.58
C PHE A 27 -12.41 12.22 20.15
N ASN A 28 -12.68 11.63 21.32
CA ASN A 28 -13.90 11.78 22.10
C ASN A 28 -13.52 12.18 23.53
N GLN A 29 -14.16 13.24 24.04
CA GLN A 29 -13.92 13.74 25.39
C GLN A 29 -14.73 12.94 26.40
N ALA A 30 -14.09 12.58 27.51
CA ALA A 30 -14.76 11.89 28.61
C ALA A 30 -15.91 12.74 29.18
N VAL A 31 -17.07 12.12 29.37
CA VAL A 31 -18.22 12.72 30.07
C VAL A 31 -18.02 12.74 31.58
N GLU A 32 -17.23 11.79 32.10
CA GLU A 32 -16.80 11.75 33.51
C GLU A 32 -15.31 11.40 33.57
N GLY A 33 -14.62 11.96 34.56
CA GLY A 33 -13.17 11.85 34.71
C GLY A 33 -12.44 13.05 34.09
N LYS A 34 -11.66 13.75 34.90
CA LYS A 34 -10.85 14.90 34.48
C LYS A 34 -9.45 14.77 35.05
N GLY A 35 -8.45 15.27 34.31
CA GLY A 35 -7.09 15.37 34.81
C GLY A 35 -7.02 16.44 35.90
N SER A 36 -6.50 16.09 37.07
CA SER A 36 -6.16 17.06 38.11
C SER A 36 -4.65 17.19 38.12
N LEU A 37 -4.11 18.28 37.59
CA LEU A 37 -2.74 18.64 37.94
C LEU A 37 -2.47 20.14 37.91
N LEU A 38 -2.99 20.96 36.98
CA LEU A 38 -2.71 22.41 37.01
C LEU A 38 -3.83 23.21 36.31
N GLN A 39 -4.64 23.93 37.10
CA GLN A 39 -5.53 25.07 36.79
C GLN A 39 -6.58 24.98 35.66
N GLU A 40 -6.56 23.98 34.78
CA GLU A 40 -7.65 23.70 33.83
C GLU A 40 -7.98 22.21 33.86
N GLU A 41 -9.21 21.88 34.25
CA GLU A 41 -9.71 20.51 34.31
C GLU A 41 -9.91 19.96 32.89
N GLN A 42 -8.83 19.52 32.23
CA GLN A 42 -8.93 18.94 30.90
C GLN A 42 -9.56 17.55 30.95
N PRO A 43 -10.57 17.27 30.11
CA PRO A 43 -11.18 15.95 30.05
C PRO A 43 -10.17 14.94 29.52
N PHE A 44 -10.25 13.70 30.01
CA PHE A 44 -9.55 12.58 29.38
C PHE A 44 -10.06 12.39 27.95
N LEU A 45 -9.20 11.93 27.06
CA LEU A 45 -9.53 11.75 25.65
C LEU A 45 -9.43 10.27 25.27
N LEU A 46 -10.48 9.73 24.69
CA LEU A 46 -10.40 8.49 23.92
C LEU A 46 -9.99 8.87 22.51
N VAL A 47 -8.91 8.28 22.01
CA VAL A 47 -8.34 8.61 20.71
C VAL A 47 -8.23 7.36 19.85
N VAL A 48 -8.68 7.47 18.61
CA VAL A 48 -8.51 6.50 17.53
C VAL A 48 -7.65 7.17 16.46
N ARG A 49 -6.50 6.58 16.14
CA ARG A 49 -5.58 7.11 15.13
C ARG A 49 -5.27 6.03 14.10
N TYR A 50 -5.32 6.40 12.83
CA TYR A 50 -4.76 5.62 11.74
C TYR A 50 -3.74 6.45 10.97
N GLU A 51 -2.54 5.91 10.81
CA GLU A 51 -1.42 6.54 10.11
C GLU A 51 -0.50 5.46 9.56
N SER A 52 -0.10 5.60 8.29
CA SER A 52 0.87 4.72 7.62
C SER A 52 0.61 3.22 7.89
N GLY A 53 -0.62 2.76 7.65
CA GLY A 53 -1.02 1.35 7.81
C GLY A 53 -1.31 0.89 9.25
N ASN A 54 -1.03 1.72 10.26
CA ASN A 54 -1.10 1.35 11.66
C ASN A 54 -2.33 1.97 12.34
N LEU A 55 -3.05 1.16 13.12
CA LEU A 55 -4.19 1.59 13.94
C LEU A 55 -3.78 1.65 15.40
N TRP A 56 -4.09 2.75 16.08
CA TRP A 56 -3.98 2.89 17.52
C TRP A 56 -5.30 3.30 18.12
N VAL A 57 -5.66 2.68 19.24
CA VAL A 57 -6.75 3.12 20.10
C VAL A 57 -6.19 3.28 21.50
N PHE A 58 -6.31 4.47 22.06
CA PHE A 58 -5.71 4.80 23.35
C PHE A 58 -6.53 5.82 24.13
N ILE A 59 -6.34 5.83 25.44
CA ILE A 59 -6.88 6.87 26.32
C ILE A 59 -5.72 7.77 26.73
N ASN A 60 -5.85 9.07 26.45
CA ASN A 60 -4.98 10.10 26.99
C ASN A 60 -5.58 10.61 28.30
N TRP A 61 -4.83 10.39 29.38
CA TRP A 61 -5.23 10.72 30.74
C TRP A 61 -4.84 12.15 31.15
N GLN A 62 -4.31 12.98 30.22
CA GLN A 62 -3.92 14.39 30.38
C GLN A 62 -2.82 14.69 31.44
N GLY A 63 -2.66 13.85 32.45
CA GLY A 63 -1.61 13.89 33.46
C GLY A 63 -0.55 12.81 33.23
N ARG A 64 0.59 12.97 33.91
CA ARG A 64 1.60 11.90 33.96
C ARG A 64 1.04 10.75 34.79
N LEU A 65 1.11 9.54 34.25
CA LEU A 65 0.79 8.32 34.97
C LEU A 65 2.01 7.91 35.79
N ASP A 66 1.91 7.84 37.10
CA ASP A 66 3.03 7.51 37.99
C ASP A 66 3.28 6.00 38.16
N PHE A 67 2.63 5.17 37.33
CA PHE A 67 2.93 3.74 37.24
C PHE A 67 4.26 3.58 36.48
N GLY A 68 5.17 2.70 36.93
CA GLY A 68 6.55 2.61 36.43
C GLY A 68 6.70 2.23 34.94
N PHE A 69 7.84 1.64 34.57
CA PHE A 69 8.09 1.22 33.19
C PHE A 69 7.30 -0.05 32.84
N GLY A 70 6.54 -0.04 31.73
CA GLY A 70 5.89 -1.24 31.19
C GLY A 70 4.40 -1.09 30.87
N ASN A 71 3.72 -2.23 30.77
CA ASN A 71 2.28 -2.28 30.58
C ASN A 71 1.55 -1.87 31.86
N VAL A 72 0.36 -1.29 31.69
CA VAL A 72 -0.49 -0.79 32.77
C VAL A 72 -1.80 -1.57 32.72
N GLU A 73 -2.26 -2.02 33.88
CA GLU A 73 -3.53 -2.70 34.00
C GLU A 73 -4.69 -1.70 33.90
N VAL A 74 -5.55 -1.92 32.91
CA VAL A 74 -6.76 -1.15 32.65
C VAL A 74 -7.96 -2.07 32.85
N THR A 75 -8.84 -1.70 33.77
CA THR A 75 -10.18 -2.30 33.87
C THR A 75 -11.12 -1.49 32.99
N TYR A 76 -11.75 -2.10 31.99
CA TYR A 76 -12.73 -1.43 31.16
C TYR A 76 -14.03 -2.21 31.04
N ARG A 77 -15.12 -1.50 30.73
CA ARG A 77 -16.43 -2.07 30.50
C ARG A 77 -17.10 -1.39 29.31
N LEU A 78 -17.66 -2.21 28.44
CA LEU A 78 -18.47 -1.83 27.29
C LEU A 78 -19.87 -2.44 27.47
N PRO A 79 -20.84 -1.73 28.07
CA PRO A 79 -22.18 -2.26 28.28
C PRO A 79 -22.80 -2.77 26.96
N PRO A 80 -23.54 -3.90 26.98
CA PRO A 80 -23.99 -4.64 28.15
C PRO A 80 -22.95 -5.63 28.73
N GLU A 81 -21.75 -5.72 28.17
CA GLU A 81 -20.73 -6.66 28.62
C GLU A 81 -20.27 -6.40 30.06
N ARG A 82 -19.71 -7.45 30.68
CA ARG A 82 -19.04 -7.36 31.98
C ARG A 82 -17.70 -6.62 31.84
N ALA A 83 -17.23 -6.06 32.95
CA ALA A 83 -15.90 -5.45 32.97
C ALA A 83 -14.81 -6.51 32.69
N LYS A 84 -13.77 -6.09 31.98
CA LYS A 84 -12.59 -6.87 31.64
C LYS A 84 -11.36 -6.16 32.18
N GLU A 85 -10.38 -6.91 32.62
CA GLU A 85 -9.07 -6.41 33.00
C GLU A 85 -8.07 -6.82 31.92
N GLU A 86 -7.36 -5.84 31.39
CA GLU A 86 -6.39 -6.07 30.31
C GLU A 86 -5.14 -5.24 30.55
N GLN A 87 -4.00 -5.77 30.13
CA GLN A 87 -2.74 -5.03 30.11
C GLN A 87 -2.72 -4.12 28.88
N TRP A 88 -2.53 -2.83 29.07
CA TRP A 88 -2.42 -1.85 27.99
C TRP A 88 -1.00 -1.31 27.96
N ARG A 89 -0.50 -1.00 26.76
CA ARG A 89 0.84 -0.43 26.61
C ARG A 89 0.83 1.03 27.03
N ARG A 90 1.76 1.44 27.88
CA ARG A 90 1.95 2.85 28.25
C ARG A 90 2.59 3.64 27.09
N SER A 91 2.17 4.89 26.88
CA SER A 91 2.86 5.80 25.95
C SER A 91 4.26 6.17 26.49
N LYS A 92 5.17 6.61 25.60
CA LYS A 92 6.54 6.97 25.98
C LYS A 92 6.60 8.12 26.98
N GLU A 93 5.70 9.09 26.81
CA GLU A 93 5.53 10.27 27.67
C GLU A 93 4.81 9.91 28.97
N GLY A 94 4.23 8.71 29.02
CA GLY A 94 3.55 8.17 30.18
C GLY A 94 2.23 8.86 30.48
N LYS A 95 1.56 9.44 29.49
CA LYS A 95 0.27 10.14 29.64
C LYS A 95 -0.91 9.38 29.05
N ALA A 96 -0.64 8.35 28.25
CA ALA A 96 -1.67 7.55 27.62
C ALA A 96 -1.48 6.05 27.85
N THR A 97 -2.58 5.32 27.79
CA THR A 97 -2.60 3.85 27.72
C THR A 97 -3.18 3.43 26.39
N ILE A 98 -2.47 2.55 25.69
CA ILE A 98 -2.74 2.12 24.32
C ILE A 98 -3.19 0.66 24.37
N SER A 99 -4.35 0.36 23.76
CA SER A 99 -4.84 -1.01 23.63
C SER A 99 -3.83 -1.87 22.87
N LEU A 100 -3.64 -3.12 23.33
CA LEU A 100 -2.76 -4.08 22.65
C LEU A 100 -3.41 -4.65 21.38
N ASN A 101 -4.74 -4.64 21.30
CA ASN A 101 -5.52 -5.16 20.18
C ASN A 101 -6.43 -4.06 19.63
N PRO A 102 -5.86 -3.01 18.99
CA PRO A 102 -6.61 -1.80 18.62
C PRO A 102 -7.76 -2.07 17.65
N THR A 103 -7.63 -3.02 16.73
CA THR A 103 -8.70 -3.41 15.79
C THR A 103 -9.90 -4.02 16.51
N LEU A 104 -9.69 -5.09 17.28
CA LEU A 104 -10.76 -5.74 18.04
C LEU A 104 -11.39 -4.80 19.07
N PHE A 105 -10.58 -3.93 19.68
CA PHE A 105 -11.07 -2.94 20.62
C PHE A 105 -11.94 -1.89 19.92
N LEU A 106 -11.54 -1.37 18.75
CA LEU A 106 -12.36 -0.46 17.95
C LEU A 106 -13.70 -1.09 17.53
N GLU A 107 -13.69 -2.36 17.09
CA GLU A 107 -14.91 -3.10 16.76
C GLU A 107 -15.83 -3.27 17.98
N SER A 108 -15.25 -3.47 19.17
CA SER A 108 -16.00 -3.58 20.41
C SER A 108 -16.59 -2.23 20.83
N LEU A 109 -15.85 -1.13 20.63
CA LEU A 109 -16.36 0.22 20.86
C LEU A 109 -17.54 0.52 19.92
N ALA A 110 -17.47 0.09 18.66
CA ALA A 110 -18.54 0.31 17.67
C ALA A 110 -19.86 -0.38 18.01
N LYS A 111 -19.82 -1.41 18.87
CA LYS A 111 -20.98 -2.20 19.32
C LYS A 111 -21.55 -1.73 20.67
N SER A 112 -20.96 -0.71 21.28
CA SER A 112 -21.33 -0.21 22.60
C SER A 112 -21.70 1.26 22.54
N GLU A 113 -22.62 1.67 23.40
CA GLU A 113 -23.00 3.09 23.56
C GLU A 113 -22.04 3.84 24.50
N ARG A 114 -21.30 3.11 25.33
CA ARG A 114 -20.47 3.70 26.39
C ARG A 114 -19.20 2.90 26.62
N LEU A 115 -18.12 3.60 26.93
CA LEU A 115 -16.91 3.02 27.50
C LEU A 115 -16.72 3.55 28.92
N VAL A 116 -16.56 2.66 29.88
CA VAL A 116 -16.02 2.99 31.21
C VAL A 116 -14.64 2.38 31.30
N ALA A 117 -13.62 3.18 31.62
CA ALA A 117 -12.24 2.71 31.75
C ALA A 117 -11.62 3.25 33.05
N LYS A 118 -10.89 2.41 33.76
CA LYS A 118 -10.23 2.76 35.02
C LYS A 118 -8.84 2.16 35.05
N LEU A 119 -7.87 2.96 35.48
CA LEU A 119 -6.53 2.48 35.82
C LEU A 119 -6.57 1.83 37.20
N LYS A 120 -5.94 0.65 37.38
CA LYS A 120 -5.96 -0.14 38.63
C LYS A 120 -5.79 0.71 39.89
N SER A 121 -4.83 1.62 39.87
CA SER A 121 -4.52 2.55 40.97
C SER A 121 -4.57 4.01 40.49
N GLY A 122 -5.49 4.36 39.61
CA GLY A 122 -5.55 5.67 38.98
C GLY A 122 -6.96 6.15 38.64
N PRO A 123 -7.07 7.16 37.77
CA PRO A 123 -8.35 7.77 37.42
C PRO A 123 -9.28 6.80 36.67
N MET A 124 -10.55 7.16 36.70
CA MET A 124 -11.62 6.56 35.92
C MET A 124 -12.14 7.57 34.90
N ALA A 125 -12.43 7.09 33.70
CA ALA A 125 -12.98 7.85 32.60
C ALA A 125 -14.26 7.16 32.09
N VAL A 126 -15.26 7.95 31.74
CA VAL A 126 -16.46 7.49 31.05
C VAL A 126 -16.59 8.23 29.73
N PHE A 127 -16.82 7.51 28.63
CA PHE A 127 -16.97 8.07 27.29
C PHE A 127 -18.33 7.68 26.72
N ASP A 128 -19.02 8.65 26.11
CA ASP A 128 -20.20 8.44 25.30
C ASP A 128 -19.75 8.12 23.87
N LEU A 129 -20.03 6.91 23.40
CA LEU A 129 -19.55 6.41 22.11
C LEU A 129 -20.49 6.74 20.95
N LYS A 130 -21.56 7.50 21.20
CA LYS A 130 -22.47 7.92 20.12
C LYS A 130 -21.70 8.61 18.99
N GLY A 131 -21.89 8.12 17.77
CA GLY A 131 -21.19 8.63 16.58
C GLY A 131 -19.84 7.97 16.31
N ILE A 132 -19.51 6.86 16.95
CA ILE A 132 -18.28 6.11 16.64
C ILE A 132 -18.33 5.40 15.29
N ASP A 133 -19.51 5.12 14.76
CA ASP A 133 -19.75 4.53 13.44
C ASP A 133 -19.08 5.35 12.32
N ILE A 134 -19.19 6.68 12.36
CA ILE A 134 -18.50 7.54 11.38
C ILE A 134 -16.97 7.45 11.52
N VAL A 135 -16.45 7.28 12.74
CA VAL A 135 -15.00 7.09 12.96
C VAL A 135 -14.56 5.79 12.30
N VAL A 136 -15.26 4.68 12.57
CA VAL A 136 -14.97 3.38 11.95
C VAL A 136 -15.01 3.50 10.43
N GLU A 137 -16.02 4.16 9.87
CA GLU A 137 -16.13 4.37 8.42
C GLU A 137 -14.91 5.11 7.84
N ARG A 138 -14.46 6.20 8.51
CA ARG A 138 -13.27 6.96 8.08
C ARG A 138 -12.01 6.10 8.14
N ILE A 139 -11.81 5.34 9.21
CA ILE A 139 -10.66 4.44 9.35
C ILE A 139 -10.66 3.36 8.26
N GLU A 140 -11.81 2.70 8.02
CA GLU A 140 -11.91 1.66 6.99
C GLU A 140 -11.70 2.21 5.58
N ARG A 141 -12.15 3.44 5.31
CA ARG A 141 -11.86 4.12 4.05
C ARG A 141 -10.36 4.36 3.86
N SER A 142 -9.67 4.84 4.89
CA SER A 142 -8.21 5.07 4.84
C SER A 142 -7.41 3.78 4.75
N LYS A 143 -7.87 2.68 5.36
CA LYS A 143 -7.26 1.36 5.19
C LYS A 143 -7.31 0.89 3.74
N ARG A 144 -8.45 1.03 3.07
CA ARG A 144 -8.59 0.64 1.65
C ARG A 144 -7.66 1.44 0.74
N GLY A 145 -7.62 2.76 0.91
CA GLY A 145 -6.71 3.62 0.13
C GLY A 145 -5.24 3.23 0.32
N PHE A 146 -4.81 2.97 1.56
CA PHE A 146 -3.44 2.54 1.84
C PHE A 146 -3.06 1.22 1.14
N VAL A 147 -3.98 0.25 1.09
CA VAL A 147 -3.73 -1.04 0.42
C VAL A 147 -3.61 -0.87 -1.10
N GLU A 148 -4.43 0.00 -1.68
CA GLU A 148 -4.36 0.31 -3.12
C GLU A 148 -3.04 0.99 -3.49
N ASP A 149 -2.59 1.94 -2.66
CA ASP A 149 -1.33 2.66 -2.85
C ASP A 149 -0.12 1.71 -2.79
N GLU A 150 -0.06 0.83 -1.79
CA GLU A 150 1.05 -0.13 -1.65
C GLU A 150 1.08 -1.12 -2.81
N ARG A 151 -0.08 -1.63 -3.25
CA ARG A 151 -0.15 -2.51 -4.43
C ARG A 151 0.33 -1.81 -5.69
N GLY A 152 -0.01 -0.54 -5.87
CA GLY A 152 0.47 0.27 -7.00
C GLY A 152 1.99 0.42 -7.01
N LYS A 153 2.60 0.68 -5.84
CA LYS A 153 4.07 0.77 -5.71
C LYS A 153 4.76 -0.55 -6.01
N GLU A 154 4.23 -1.67 -5.53
CA GLU A 154 4.77 -3.00 -5.82
C GLU A 154 4.72 -3.31 -7.32
N GLU A 155 3.63 -2.95 -8.01
CA GLU A 155 3.49 -3.15 -9.45
C GLU A 155 4.50 -2.32 -10.25
N ILE A 156 4.69 -1.04 -9.88
CA ILE A 156 5.69 -0.15 -10.50
C ILE A 156 7.11 -0.70 -10.32
N GLU A 157 7.45 -1.14 -9.11
CA GLU A 157 8.78 -1.70 -8.82
C GLU A 157 9.00 -3.02 -9.56
N SER A 158 7.97 -3.87 -9.68
CA SER A 158 8.04 -5.10 -10.48
C SER A 158 8.32 -4.80 -11.95
N ARG A 159 7.60 -3.83 -12.54
CA ARG A 159 7.81 -3.41 -13.94
C ARG A 159 9.22 -2.87 -14.17
N LYS A 160 9.73 -2.08 -13.22
CA LYS A 160 11.09 -1.55 -13.28
C LYS A 160 12.14 -2.67 -13.26
N ASN A 161 11.99 -3.63 -12.34
CA ASN A 161 12.89 -4.78 -12.25
C ASN A 161 12.87 -5.66 -13.51
N GLU A 162 11.69 -5.83 -14.12
CA GLU A 162 11.53 -6.56 -15.37
C GLU A 162 12.22 -5.83 -16.54
N LYS A 163 12.03 -4.52 -16.65
CA LYS A 163 12.72 -3.69 -17.66
C LYS A 163 14.25 -3.79 -17.52
N GLU A 164 14.78 -3.70 -16.30
CA GLU A 164 16.22 -3.83 -16.04
C GLU A 164 16.76 -5.22 -16.41
N LYS A 165 15.94 -6.28 -16.24
CA LYS A 165 16.31 -7.64 -16.64
C LYS A 165 16.39 -7.78 -18.16
N ILE A 166 15.42 -7.24 -18.89
CA ILE A 166 15.38 -7.24 -20.36
C ILE A 166 16.59 -6.46 -20.92
N ASP A 167 16.86 -5.27 -20.39
CA ASP A 167 18.00 -4.45 -20.80
C ASP A 167 19.34 -5.15 -20.58
N ARG A 168 19.47 -5.90 -19.48
CA ARG A 168 20.67 -6.71 -19.20
C ARG A 168 20.85 -7.83 -20.22
N GLN A 169 19.79 -8.58 -20.51
CA GLN A 169 19.81 -9.65 -21.49
C GLN A 169 20.17 -9.12 -22.89
N TYR A 170 19.63 -7.97 -23.26
CA TYR A 170 19.94 -7.31 -24.53
C TYR A 170 21.42 -6.91 -24.63
N LYS A 171 21.99 -6.29 -23.59
CA LYS A 171 23.41 -5.93 -23.54
C LYS A 171 24.32 -7.16 -23.61
N GLU A 172 23.97 -8.25 -22.92
CA GLU A 172 24.72 -9.51 -22.97
C GLU A 172 24.70 -10.11 -24.39
N ALA A 173 23.55 -10.08 -25.08
CA ALA A 173 23.43 -10.55 -26.45
C ALA A 173 24.30 -9.74 -27.42
N GLN A 174 24.38 -8.41 -27.28
CA GLN A 174 25.24 -7.56 -28.11
C GLN A 174 26.73 -7.80 -27.88
N GLN A 175 27.15 -8.16 -26.67
CA GLN A 175 28.55 -8.40 -26.33
C GLN A 175 29.06 -9.77 -26.81
N ARG A 176 28.16 -10.73 -27.07
CA ARG A 176 28.50 -11.97 -27.75
C ARG A 176 28.76 -11.64 -29.22
N LYS A 177 30.01 -11.30 -29.55
CA LYS A 177 30.45 -11.14 -30.95
C LYS A 177 30.07 -12.40 -31.74
N PRO A 178 29.50 -12.27 -32.95
CA PRO A 178 29.24 -13.42 -33.79
C PRO A 178 30.56 -14.10 -34.13
N VAL A 179 30.74 -15.34 -33.68
CA VAL A 179 31.90 -16.16 -34.04
C VAL A 179 31.52 -16.82 -35.36
N GLY A 180 31.85 -16.11 -36.45
CA GLY A 180 31.49 -16.42 -37.83
C GLY A 180 31.17 -17.90 -38.13
N GLY A 181 29.88 -18.21 -38.17
CA GLY A 181 29.38 -19.52 -38.56
C GLY A 181 27.85 -19.51 -38.69
N ALA A 182 27.32 -20.04 -39.80
CA ALA A 182 25.91 -20.00 -40.17
C ALA A 182 24.91 -20.64 -39.17
N GLY A 183 25.39 -21.23 -38.08
CA GLY A 183 24.57 -21.78 -36.98
C GLY A 183 24.12 -20.75 -35.94
N GLU A 184 24.64 -19.52 -35.96
CA GLU A 184 24.42 -18.55 -34.87
C GLU A 184 23.18 -17.65 -35.02
N MET A 185 22.54 -17.54 -36.21
CA MET A 185 21.31 -16.74 -36.31
C MET A 185 20.17 -17.32 -35.46
N VAL A 186 20.16 -18.62 -35.16
CA VAL A 186 19.13 -19.24 -34.30
C VAL A 186 19.18 -18.71 -32.86
N TYR A 187 20.35 -18.29 -32.36
CA TYR A 187 20.52 -17.85 -30.96
C TYR A 187 19.96 -16.46 -30.66
N LEU A 188 19.75 -15.62 -31.67
CA LEU A 188 19.09 -14.32 -31.51
C LEU A 188 17.55 -14.45 -31.55
N TYR A 189 17.00 -15.49 -32.18
CA TYR A 189 15.55 -15.62 -32.37
C TYR A 189 14.82 -16.19 -31.15
N THR A 190 15.42 -17.10 -30.37
CA THR A 190 14.73 -17.73 -29.22
C THR A 190 14.40 -16.75 -28.09
N PRO A 191 15.33 -15.89 -27.64
CA PRO A 191 15.03 -14.87 -26.63
C PRO A 191 14.03 -13.82 -27.17
N LEU A 192 14.08 -13.54 -28.47
CA LEU A 192 13.15 -12.64 -29.15
C LEU A 192 11.73 -13.19 -29.12
N GLN A 193 11.57 -14.48 -29.46
CA GLN A 193 10.27 -15.14 -29.51
C GLN A 193 9.66 -15.23 -28.11
N GLU A 194 10.45 -15.56 -27.08
CA GLU A 194 10.00 -15.52 -25.69
C GLU A 194 9.63 -14.11 -25.25
N THR A 195 10.36 -13.07 -25.68
CA THR A 195 10.00 -11.68 -25.38
C THR A 195 8.66 -11.32 -26.03
N ILE A 196 8.45 -11.69 -27.29
CA ILE A 196 7.22 -11.46 -28.09
C ILE A 196 6.02 -12.21 -27.55
N ASP A 197 6.20 -13.46 -27.12
CA ASP A 197 5.14 -14.27 -26.54
C ASP A 197 4.77 -13.78 -25.13
N ASN A 198 5.69 -13.06 -24.45
CA ASN A 198 5.47 -12.39 -23.17
C ASN A 198 5.00 -10.92 -23.31
N PHE A 199 4.85 -10.37 -24.52
CA PHE A 199 4.21 -9.05 -24.68
C PHE A 199 2.78 -9.14 -24.15
N ASP A 200 2.55 -8.45 -23.03
CA ASP A 200 1.31 -8.51 -22.26
C ASP A 200 0.13 -8.12 -23.17
N HIS A 201 -0.90 -8.96 -23.21
CA HIS A 201 -2.12 -8.73 -23.98
C HIS A 201 -2.91 -7.49 -23.52
N ARG A 202 -2.39 -6.70 -22.57
CA ARG A 202 -2.99 -5.48 -22.02
C ARG A 202 -2.71 -4.22 -22.83
N ILE A 203 -1.87 -4.27 -23.87
CA ILE A 203 -1.76 -3.20 -24.88
C ILE A 203 -2.96 -3.30 -25.85
N VAL A 204 -4.19 -3.26 -25.34
CA VAL A 204 -5.42 -3.44 -26.14
C VAL A 204 -5.82 -2.14 -26.88
N GLY A 205 -5.06 -1.05 -26.70
CA GLY A 205 -5.46 0.29 -27.17
C GLY A 205 -4.81 0.80 -28.46
N ASP A 206 -3.62 0.32 -28.84
CA ASP A 206 -2.90 0.82 -30.02
C ASP A 206 -3.03 -0.17 -31.18
N SER A 207 -4.04 0.05 -32.03
CA SER A 207 -4.32 -0.79 -33.20
C SER A 207 -3.18 -0.83 -34.21
N GLU A 208 -2.35 0.21 -34.27
CA GLU A 208 -1.21 0.29 -35.19
C GLU A 208 -0.05 -0.55 -34.66
N PHE A 209 0.23 -0.48 -33.35
CA PHE A 209 1.20 -1.37 -32.70
C PHE A 209 0.81 -2.86 -32.84
N MET A 210 -0.48 -3.18 -32.68
CA MET A 210 -0.96 -4.56 -32.85
C MET A 210 -0.82 -5.07 -34.29
N PHE A 211 -0.98 -4.18 -35.29
CA PHE A 211 -0.75 -4.52 -36.69
C PHE A 211 0.74 -4.78 -36.97
N GLU A 212 1.63 -3.93 -36.46
CA GLU A 212 3.09 -4.10 -36.58
C GLU A 212 3.55 -5.41 -35.90
N LEU A 213 3.00 -5.73 -34.72
CA LEU A 213 3.30 -6.97 -34.01
C LEU A 213 2.85 -8.22 -34.80
N ASP A 214 1.68 -8.17 -35.43
CA ASP A 214 1.20 -9.27 -36.28
C ASP A 214 2.04 -9.43 -37.55
N LEU A 215 2.42 -8.31 -38.18
CA LEU A 215 3.33 -8.30 -39.32
C LEU A 215 4.69 -8.91 -38.95
N PHE A 216 5.21 -8.54 -37.79
CA PHE A 216 6.46 -9.09 -37.25
C PHE A 216 6.39 -10.60 -37.03
N LYS A 217 5.31 -11.10 -36.40
CA LYS A 217 5.08 -12.55 -36.20
C LYS A 217 5.03 -13.32 -37.52
N LYS A 218 4.42 -12.74 -38.56
CA LYS A 218 4.39 -13.34 -39.91
C LYS A 218 5.77 -13.37 -40.56
N MET A 219 6.54 -12.29 -40.44
CA MET A 219 7.90 -12.24 -40.96
C MET A 219 8.84 -13.19 -40.21
N SER A 220 8.72 -13.30 -38.87
CA SER A 220 9.54 -14.20 -38.06
C SER A 220 9.34 -15.66 -38.47
N THR A 221 8.08 -16.06 -38.63
CA THR A 221 7.70 -17.39 -39.12
C THR A 221 8.28 -17.66 -40.51
N THR A 222 8.25 -16.67 -41.40
CA THR A 222 8.78 -16.77 -42.77
C THR A 222 10.29 -16.94 -42.77
N ILE A 223 11.01 -16.19 -41.93
CA ILE A 223 12.48 -16.28 -41.84
C ILE A 223 12.91 -17.62 -41.23
N ILE A 224 12.25 -18.07 -40.15
CA ILE A 224 12.49 -19.39 -39.56
C ILE A 224 12.27 -20.49 -40.59
N THR A 225 11.18 -20.41 -41.37
CA THR A 225 10.87 -21.38 -42.43
C THR A 225 11.91 -21.37 -43.56
N ASN A 226 12.31 -20.18 -44.02
CA ASN A 226 13.33 -20.03 -45.07
C ASN A 226 14.69 -20.56 -44.61
N TYR A 227 15.09 -20.28 -43.37
CA TYR A 227 16.30 -20.79 -42.74
C TYR A 227 16.32 -22.33 -42.72
N HIS A 228 15.24 -22.97 -42.25
CA HIS A 228 15.14 -24.43 -42.24
C HIS A 228 15.10 -25.05 -43.65
N SER A 229 14.63 -24.30 -44.65
CA SER A 229 14.61 -24.75 -46.05
C SER A 229 15.94 -24.55 -46.80
N GLY A 230 16.95 -23.93 -46.17
CA GLY A 230 18.24 -23.62 -46.80
C GLY A 230 18.18 -22.51 -47.87
N LYS A 231 17.05 -21.82 -48.00
CA LYS A 231 16.88 -20.67 -48.90
C LYS A 231 17.31 -19.40 -48.16
N ARG A 232 18.53 -18.95 -48.44
CA ARG A 232 19.06 -17.69 -47.91
C ARG A 232 18.60 -16.53 -48.77
N ASP A 233 17.86 -15.61 -48.20
CA ASP A 233 17.57 -14.30 -48.78
C ASP A 233 18.04 -13.25 -47.78
N ASP A 234 19.18 -12.62 -48.08
CA ASP A 234 19.81 -11.65 -47.19
C ASP A 234 19.03 -10.34 -47.11
N SER A 235 18.17 -10.03 -48.11
CA SER A 235 17.34 -8.82 -48.12
C SER A 235 16.23 -8.85 -47.06
N VAL A 236 15.64 -10.04 -46.86
CA VAL A 236 14.56 -10.27 -45.86
C VAL A 236 15.09 -10.11 -44.43
N ASN A 237 16.38 -10.37 -44.19
CA ASN A 237 16.97 -10.24 -42.86
C ASN A 237 17.17 -8.79 -42.44
N THR A 238 17.46 -7.87 -43.39
CA THR A 238 17.67 -6.45 -43.08
C THR A 238 16.35 -5.75 -42.75
N GLU A 239 15.32 -5.92 -43.58
CA GLU A 239 13.99 -5.33 -43.32
C GLU A 239 13.39 -5.84 -42.00
N TYR A 240 13.63 -7.10 -41.66
CA TYR A 240 13.16 -7.68 -40.40
C TYR A 240 13.87 -7.10 -39.17
N PHE A 241 15.18 -6.86 -39.26
CA PHE A 241 15.93 -6.24 -38.16
C PHE A 241 15.47 -4.80 -37.93
N ASP A 242 15.23 -4.03 -38.99
CA ASP A 242 14.73 -2.66 -38.87
C ASP A 242 13.32 -2.62 -38.28
N LEU A 243 12.43 -3.53 -38.70
CA LEU A 243 11.09 -3.67 -38.13
C LEU A 243 11.14 -4.05 -36.64
N TYR A 244 12.06 -4.95 -36.26
CA TYR A 244 12.28 -5.33 -34.87
C TYR A 244 12.72 -4.14 -34.00
N VAL A 245 13.74 -3.40 -34.44
CA VAL A 245 14.26 -2.24 -33.71
C VAL A 245 13.15 -1.21 -33.53
N SER A 246 12.36 -0.93 -34.58
CA SER A 246 11.20 -0.04 -34.51
C SER A 246 10.17 -0.48 -33.48
N LEU A 247 9.83 -1.78 -33.45
CA LEU A 247 8.87 -2.35 -32.48
C LEU A 247 9.35 -2.23 -31.03
N VAL A 248 10.64 -2.52 -30.78
CA VAL A 248 11.24 -2.40 -29.45
C VAL A 248 11.28 -0.93 -28.99
N GLU A 249 11.67 -0.01 -29.86
CA GLU A 249 11.66 1.42 -29.56
C GLU A 249 10.25 1.97 -29.29
N ARG A 250 9.25 1.51 -30.07
CA ARG A 250 7.85 1.89 -29.87
C ARG A 250 7.29 1.32 -28.57
N TYR A 251 7.57 0.06 -28.25
CA TYR A 251 7.17 -0.56 -27.00
C TYR A 251 7.76 0.18 -25.78
N ASN A 252 9.05 0.50 -25.82
CA ASN A 252 9.70 1.25 -24.74
C ASN A 252 9.06 2.64 -24.55
N ARG A 253 8.69 3.33 -25.63
CA ARG A 253 7.94 4.60 -25.55
C ARG A 253 6.56 4.45 -24.91
N ILE A 254 5.84 3.36 -25.23
CA ILE A 254 4.54 3.07 -24.61
C ILE A 254 4.71 2.83 -23.11
N LEU A 255 5.71 2.04 -22.71
CA LEU A 255 6.02 1.79 -21.30
C LEU A 255 6.40 3.06 -20.54
N ASP A 256 7.15 3.97 -21.17
CA ASP A 256 7.56 5.24 -20.54
C ASP A 256 6.41 6.27 -20.44
N SER A 257 5.31 6.05 -21.18
CA SER A 257 4.14 6.94 -21.19
C SER A 257 3.03 6.55 -20.20
N GLN A 258 3.16 5.39 -19.55
CA GLN A 258 2.24 4.87 -18.53
C GLN A 258 2.77 5.10 -17.12
#